data_AF-A0A0F9W5Q3-F1
#
_entry.id   AF-A0A0F9W5Q3-F1
#
_cell.length_a   1.000
_cell.length_b   1.000
_cell.length_c   1.000
_cell.angle_alpha   90.00
_cell.angle_beta   90.00
_cell.angle_gamma   90.00
#
_symmetry.space_group_name_H-M   'P 1'
#
loop_
_entity.id
_entity.type
_entity.pdbx_description
1 polymer ?
#
loop_
_entity_poly.entity_id
_entity_poly.type
_entity_poly.pdbx_seq_one_letter_code
_entity_poly.pdbx_strand_id
1 'polypeptide(L)'
;MFSEKELNLEEHELREQIRSLPDHQRQYYLTLESARLKSPDRYLLLNRLFPLGLHHFYLARWGRGIVNGGLTATGLTLLLGTDQVVYGLMLLTAMVFIEIPQLLNARHLVHSRNNRIMARCLARAQKHQSNEDPR
;
A
#
# COMPACT_ATOMS: atom_id res chain seq x y z
N MET A 1 9.34 -7.05 -10.84
CA MET A 1 7.89 -6.80 -10.70
C MET A 1 7.30 -8.09 -10.19
N PHE A 2 6.71 -8.13 -8.99
CA PHE A 2 6.20 -9.40 -8.43
C PHE A 2 5.11 -9.96 -9.34
N SER A 3 5.23 -11.22 -9.73
CA SER A 3 4.19 -11.87 -10.51
C SER A 3 2.97 -12.12 -9.61
N GLU A 4 1.77 -11.97 -10.15
CA GLU A 4 0.53 -12.31 -9.41
C GLU A 4 0.59 -13.72 -8.82
N LYS A 5 1.23 -14.65 -9.54
CA LYS A 5 1.45 -16.02 -9.10
C LYS A 5 2.32 -16.11 -7.83
N GLU A 6 3.40 -15.34 -7.75
CA GLU A 6 4.29 -15.32 -6.56
C GLU A 6 3.54 -14.78 -5.35
N LEU A 7 2.78 -13.71 -5.56
CA LEU A 7 1.98 -13.06 -4.52
C LEU A 7 0.87 -13.97 -4.00
N ASN A 8 0.24 -14.75 -4.87
CA ASN A 8 -0.76 -15.74 -4.49
C ASN A 8 -0.13 -16.95 -3.78
N LEU A 9 1.07 -17.37 -4.20
CA LEU A 9 1.80 -18.45 -3.55
C LEU A 9 2.20 -18.06 -2.12
N GLU A 10 2.79 -16.87 -1.94
CA GLU A 10 3.14 -16.33 -0.62
C GLU A 10 1.90 -16.21 0.28
N GLU A 11 0.77 -15.74 -0.26
CA GLU A 11 -0.49 -15.70 0.49
C GLU A 11 -0.94 -17.11 0.91
N HIS A 12 -0.83 -18.09 0.02
CA HIS A 12 -1.22 -19.47 0.30
C HIS A 12 -0.36 -20.08 1.41
N GLU A 13 0.96 -19.94 1.32
CA GLU A 13 1.91 -20.40 2.34
C GLU A 13 1.63 -19.77 3.71
N LEU A 14 1.33 -18.47 3.75
CA LEU A 14 0.96 -17.79 4.99
C LEU A 14 -0.35 -18.33 5.55
N ARG A 15 -1.35 -18.59 4.71
CA ARG A 15 -2.64 -19.16 5.13
C ARG A 15 -2.51 -20.58 5.67
N GLU A 16 -1.63 -21.40 5.10
CA GLU A 16 -1.34 -22.73 5.65
C GLU A 16 -0.72 -22.64 7.04
N GLN A 17 0.26 -21.76 7.23
CA GLN A 17 0.86 -21.54 8.55
C GLN A 17 -0.19 -21.06 9.56
N ILE A 18 -1.08 -20.15 9.17
CA ILE A 18 -2.18 -19.67 10.03
C ILE A 18 -3.15 -20.80 10.40
N ARG A 19 -3.45 -21.73 9.47
CA ARG A 19 -4.31 -22.89 9.73
C ARG A 19 -3.66 -23.88 10.70
N SER A 20 -2.33 -23.96 10.71
CA SER A 20 -1.58 -24.79 11.66
C SER A 20 -1.46 -24.19 13.07
N LEU A 21 -1.89 -22.93 13.27
CA LEU A 21 -1.87 -22.30 14.59
C LEU A 21 -2.91 -22.92 15.53
N PRO A 22 -2.60 -23.02 16.83
CA PRO A 22 -3.58 -23.30 17.88
C PRO A 22 -4.72 -22.27 17.91
N ASP A 23 -5.91 -22.67 18.39
CA ASP A 23 -7.11 -21.82 18.35
C ASP A 23 -6.95 -20.46 19.07
N HIS A 24 -6.22 -20.41 20.20
CA HIS A 24 -5.94 -19.17 20.93
C HIS A 24 -5.09 -18.19 20.10
N GLN A 25 -4.07 -18.69 19.40
CA GLN A 25 -3.24 -17.88 18.50
C GLN A 25 -3.99 -17.45 17.24
N ARG A 26 -4.86 -18.33 16.73
CA ARG A 26 -5.68 -18.02 15.55
C ARG A 26 -6.64 -16.87 15.86
N GLN A 27 -7.27 -16.86 17.04
CA GLN A 27 -8.13 -15.74 17.47
C GLN A 27 -7.34 -14.43 17.61
N TYR A 28 -6.17 -14.47 18.23
CA TYR A 28 -5.29 -13.29 18.33
C TYR A 28 -4.82 -12.79 16.95
N TYR A 29 -4.51 -13.71 16.03
CA TYR A 29 -4.19 -13.37 14.65
C TYR A 29 -5.36 -12.69 13.93
N LEU A 30 -6.58 -13.23 14.02
CA LEU A 30 -7.77 -12.70 13.34
C LEU A 30 -8.12 -11.28 13.80
N THR A 31 -7.95 -11.00 15.09
CA THR A 31 -8.14 -9.64 15.64
C THR A 31 -7.08 -8.66 15.11
N LEU A 32 -5.82 -9.09 14.95
CA LEU A 32 -4.76 -8.28 14.36
C LEU A 32 -4.94 -8.04 12.85
N GLU A 33 -5.37 -9.06 12.12
CA GLU A 33 -5.54 -9.05 10.67
C GLU A 33 -6.69 -8.14 10.24
N SER A 34 -7.86 -8.29 10.87
CA SER A 34 -9.09 -7.53 10.54
C SER A 34 -8.90 -6.01 10.65
N ALA A 35 -8.05 -5.55 11.57
CA ALA A 35 -7.75 -4.13 11.73
C ALA A 35 -6.77 -3.55 10.69
N ARG A 36 -6.00 -4.40 9.97
CA ARG A 36 -4.83 -3.94 9.20
C ARG A 36 -4.87 -4.24 7.71
N LEU A 37 -5.67 -5.22 7.28
CA LEU A 37 -5.84 -5.52 5.86
C LEU A 37 -6.51 -4.36 5.13
N LYS A 38 -5.93 -3.97 4.00
CA LYS A 38 -6.48 -2.91 3.14
C LYS A 38 -7.07 -3.54 1.89
N SER A 39 -8.22 -3.00 1.43
CA SER A 39 -8.84 -3.54 0.22
C SER A 39 -8.22 -2.92 -1.03
N PRO A 40 -7.85 -3.74 -2.04
CA PRO A 40 -7.34 -3.25 -3.31
C PRO A 40 -8.29 -2.28 -4.01
N ASP A 41 -9.60 -2.51 -3.94
CA ASP A 41 -10.59 -1.69 -4.65
C ASP A 41 -10.72 -0.28 -4.07
N ARG A 42 -10.61 -0.12 -2.74
CA ARG A 42 -10.54 1.21 -2.11
C ARG A 42 -9.30 1.97 -2.55
N TYR A 43 -8.18 1.26 -2.70
CA TYR A 43 -6.95 1.87 -3.17
C TYR A 43 -7.06 2.31 -4.63
N LEU A 44 -7.66 1.50 -5.51
CA LEU A 44 -7.89 1.86 -6.92
C LEU A 44 -8.78 3.10 -7.07
N LEU A 45 -9.81 3.25 -6.24
CA LEU A 45 -10.64 4.45 -6.20
C LEU A 45 -9.81 5.69 -5.84
N LEU A 46 -8.97 5.61 -4.80
CA LEU A 46 -8.11 6.71 -4.40
C LEU A 46 -7.01 7.01 -5.42
N ASN A 47 -6.57 5.98 -6.14
CA ASN A 47 -5.59 6.07 -7.21
C ASN A 47 -6.14 6.83 -8.43
N ARG A 48 -7.45 6.89 -8.64
CA ARG A 48 -8.06 7.79 -9.64
C ARG A 48 -7.85 9.27 -9.29
N LEU A 49 -7.65 9.58 -8.02
CA LEU A 49 -7.26 10.91 -7.51
C LEU A 49 -5.73 11.07 -7.45
N PHE A 50 -4.97 10.38 -8.32
CA PHE A 50 -3.51 10.49 -8.35
C PHE A 50 -2.95 11.90 -8.52
N PRO A 51 -3.61 12.87 -9.22
CA PRO A 51 -3.06 14.22 -9.32
C PRO A 51 -2.99 14.89 -7.95
N LEU A 52 -3.90 14.55 -7.03
CA LEU A 52 -3.89 15.04 -5.65
C LEU A 52 -2.94 14.27 -4.72
N GLY A 53 -2.38 13.13 -5.17
CA GLY A 53 -1.50 12.30 -4.34
C GLY A 53 -2.19 11.57 -3.16
N LEU A 54 -3.52 11.59 -3.07
CA LEU A 54 -4.28 11.03 -1.93
C LEU A 54 -4.04 9.53 -1.69
N HIS A 55 -3.83 8.77 -2.76
CA HIS A 55 -3.51 7.35 -2.71
C HIS A 55 -2.22 7.04 -1.92
N HIS A 56 -1.22 7.94 -1.92
CA HIS A 56 -0.01 7.76 -1.11
C HIS A 56 -0.32 7.79 0.39
N PHE A 57 -1.27 8.61 0.83
CA PHE A 57 -1.71 8.68 2.23
C PHE A 57 -2.44 7.40 2.66
N TYR A 58 -3.18 6.76 1.75
CA TYR A 58 -3.82 5.47 2.04
C TYR A 58 -2.81 4.39 2.38
N LEU A 59 -1.64 4.36 1.73
CA LEU A 59 -0.57 3.44 2.11
C LEU A 59 0.34 3.95 3.23
N ALA A 60 0.04 5.09 3.86
CA ALA A 60 0.89 5.77 4.84
C ALA A 60 2.27 6.17 4.26
N ARG A 61 2.35 6.45 2.96
CA ARG A 61 3.55 6.95 2.27
C ARG A 61 3.52 8.48 2.19
N TRP A 62 3.46 9.13 3.34
CA TRP A 62 3.27 10.58 3.49
C TRP A 62 4.26 11.41 2.65
N GLY A 63 5.55 11.07 2.68
CA GLY A 63 6.57 11.82 1.92
C GLY A 63 6.30 11.86 0.41
N ARG A 64 5.86 10.74 -0.18
CA ARG A 64 5.50 10.70 -1.60
C ARG A 64 4.23 11.49 -1.89
N GLY A 65 3.26 11.44 -0.98
CA GLY A 65 2.03 12.22 -1.08
C GLY A 65 2.28 13.73 -1.07
N ILE A 66 3.15 14.20 -0.16
CA ILE A 66 3.52 15.63 -0.07
C ILE A 66 4.27 16.07 -1.31
N VAL A 67 5.26 15.31 -1.77
CA VAL A 67 6.02 15.65 -2.98
C VAL A 67 5.12 15.69 -4.21
N ASN A 68 4.23 14.70 -4.39
CA ASN A 68 3.30 14.68 -5.51
C ASN A 68 2.31 15.85 -5.45
N GLY A 69 1.67 16.08 -4.29
CA GLY A 69 0.77 17.22 -4.10
C GLY A 69 1.47 18.56 -4.32
N GLY A 70 2.71 18.71 -3.85
CA GLY A 70 3.54 19.89 -4.06
C GLY A 70 3.86 20.12 -5.54
N LEU A 71 4.32 19.09 -6.26
CA LEU A 71 4.59 19.17 -7.70
C LEU A 71 3.33 19.50 -8.51
N THR A 72 2.19 18.89 -8.18
CA THR A 72 0.92 19.22 -8.83
C THR A 72 0.52 20.67 -8.56
N ALA A 73 0.65 21.15 -7.32
CA ALA A 73 0.36 22.53 -6.97
C ALA A 73 1.29 23.51 -7.73
N THR A 74 2.60 23.25 -7.74
CA THR A 74 3.57 24.05 -8.50
C THR A 74 3.25 24.07 -9.99
N GLY A 75 2.98 22.91 -10.59
CA GLY A 75 2.60 22.81 -12.00
C GLY A 75 1.32 23.59 -12.30
N LEU A 76 0.33 23.56 -11.42
CA LEU A 76 -0.92 24.32 -11.55
C LEU A 76 -0.70 25.83 -11.40
N THR A 77 0.16 26.26 -10.46
CA THR A 77 0.53 27.68 -10.30
C THR A 77 1.27 28.20 -11.53
N LEU A 78 2.17 27.40 -12.13
CA LEU A 78 2.83 27.76 -13.39
C LEU A 78 1.83 27.88 -14.55
N LEU A 79 0.82 27.00 -14.59
CA LEU A 79 -0.22 26.98 -15.63
C LEU A 79 -1.21 28.15 -15.55
N LEU A 80 -1.64 28.52 -14.34
CA LEU A 80 -2.72 29.49 -14.11
C LEU A 80 -2.24 30.86 -13.65
N GLY A 81 -1.04 30.94 -13.05
CA GLY A 81 -0.52 32.14 -12.40
C GLY A 81 0.63 32.81 -13.14
N THR A 82 1.15 32.21 -14.22
CA THR A 82 2.29 32.75 -14.99
C THR A 82 2.11 32.52 -16.49
N ASP A 83 2.84 33.29 -17.31
CA ASP A 83 2.92 33.05 -18.77
C ASP A 83 3.73 31.78 -19.13
N GLN A 84 4.28 31.08 -18.14
CA GLN A 84 5.11 29.88 -18.33
C GLN A 84 4.28 28.59 -18.45
N VAL A 85 3.19 28.66 -19.20
CA VAL A 85 2.23 27.55 -19.42
C VAL A 85 2.91 26.28 -19.91
N VAL A 86 3.89 26.40 -20.82
CA VAL A 86 4.63 25.27 -21.39
C VAL A 86 5.42 24.50 -20.32
N TYR A 87 6.06 25.21 -19.40
CA TYR A 87 6.83 24.58 -18.31
C TYR A 87 5.92 23.91 -17.28
N GLY A 88 4.78 24.54 -16.95
CA GLY A 88 3.75 23.94 -16.10
C GLY A 88 3.21 22.64 -16.71
N LEU A 89 2.90 22.66 -18.02
CA LEU A 89 2.44 21.47 -18.74
C LEU A 89 3.50 20.37 -18.76
N MET A 90 4.75 20.69 -19.11
CA MET A 90 5.85 19.73 -19.14
C MET A 90 6.05 19.05 -17.78
N LEU A 91 5.99 19.81 -16.68
CA LEU A 91 6.13 19.30 -15.32
C LEU A 91 4.99 18.35 -14.94
N LEU A 92 3.74 18.73 -15.21
CA LEU A 92 2.58 17.87 -14.94
C LEU A 92 2.62 16.60 -15.80
N THR A 93 2.98 16.71 -17.08
CA THR A 93 3.12 15.55 -17.96
C THR A 93 4.21 14.60 -17.47
N ALA A 94 5.40 15.10 -17.13
CA ALA A 94 6.48 14.28 -16.58
C ALA A 94 6.05 13.58 -15.28
N MET A 95 5.29 14.27 -14.43
CA MET A 95 4.77 13.70 -13.20
C MET A 95 3.79 12.54 -13.46
N VAL A 96 2.89 12.69 -14.44
CA VAL A 96 2.00 11.60 -14.86
C VAL A 96 2.81 10.39 -15.30
N PHE A 97 3.85 10.57 -16.12
CA PHE A 97 4.71 9.47 -16.57
C PHE A 97 5.38 8.71 -15.42
N ILE A 98 5.82 9.43 -14.38
CA ILE A 98 6.43 8.83 -13.19
C ILE A 98 5.40 8.04 -12.37
N GLU A 99 4.15 8.49 -12.31
CA GLU A 99 3.07 7.84 -11.55
C GLU A 99 2.43 6.65 -12.31
N ILE A 100 2.51 6.59 -13.65
CA ILE A 100 1.92 5.50 -14.47
C ILE A 100 2.26 4.08 -13.95
N PRO A 101 3.53 3.72 -13.68
CA PRO A 101 3.87 2.40 -13.15
C PRO A 101 3.18 2.10 -11.81
N GLN A 102 3.00 3.12 -10.98
CA GLN A 102 2.31 3.00 -9.71
C GLN A 102 0.79 2.83 -9.92
N LEU A 103 0.22 3.51 -10.93
CA LEU A 103 -1.19 3.38 -11.28
C LEU A 103 -1.55 1.96 -11.73
N LEU A 104 -0.72 1.39 -12.60
CA LEU A 104 -0.94 0.07 -13.20
C LEU A 104 -0.72 -1.07 -12.18
N ASN A 105 0.24 -0.89 -11.27
CA ASN A 105 0.61 -1.92 -10.29
C ASN A 105 -0.09 -1.76 -8.94
N ALA A 106 -1.16 -0.96 -8.87
CA ALA A 106 -1.85 -0.65 -7.63
C ALA A 106 -2.37 -1.90 -6.88
N ARG A 107 -2.90 -2.88 -7.61
CA ARG A 107 -3.36 -4.17 -7.05
C ARG A 107 -2.21 -4.96 -6.44
N HIS A 108 -1.13 -5.17 -7.20
CA HIS A 108 0.07 -5.88 -6.71
C HIS A 108 0.72 -5.20 -5.50
N LEU A 109 0.72 -3.86 -5.47
CA LEU A 109 1.24 -3.09 -4.34
C LEU A 109 0.44 -3.32 -3.06
N VAL A 110 -0.89 -3.34 -3.15
CA VAL A 110 -1.76 -3.65 -1.99
C VAL A 110 -1.62 -5.11 -1.58
N HIS A 111 -1.56 -6.03 -2.54
CA HIS A 111 -1.42 -7.47 -2.28
C HIS A 111 -0.13 -7.80 -1.54
N SER A 112 1.01 -7.35 -2.06
CA SER A 112 2.32 -7.50 -1.41
C SER A 112 2.37 -6.86 -0.01
N ARG A 113 1.73 -5.69 0.16
CA ARG A 113 1.61 -5.05 1.48
C ARG A 113 0.78 -5.93 2.43
N ASN A 114 -0.32 -6.51 1.96
CA ASN A 114 -1.19 -7.37 2.75
C ASN A 114 -0.46 -8.66 3.16
N ASN A 115 0.25 -9.34 2.24
CA ASN A 115 1.09 -10.50 2.57
C ASN A 115 2.11 -10.15 3.68
N ARG A 116 2.80 -9.01 3.55
CA ARG A 116 3.71 -8.50 4.59
C ARG A 116 3.04 -8.18 5.92
N ILE A 117 1.74 -7.86 5.93
CA ILE A 117 0.98 -7.65 7.16
C ILE A 117 0.63 -9.00 7.78
N MET A 118 0.13 -9.95 6.97
CA MET A 118 -0.17 -11.32 7.40
C MET A 118 1.07 -11.97 8.04
N ALA A 119 2.24 -11.91 7.38
CA ALA A 119 3.50 -12.41 7.93
C ALA A 119 3.87 -11.77 9.27
N ARG A 120 3.67 -10.45 9.42
CA ARG A 120 3.94 -9.74 10.68
C ARG A 120 2.95 -10.07 11.79
N CYS A 121 1.68 -10.30 11.45
CA CYS A 121 0.66 -10.73 12.40
C CYS A 121 0.92 -12.16 12.87
N LEU A 122 1.29 -13.07 11.95
CA LEU A 122 1.68 -14.44 12.25
C LEU A 122 2.88 -14.50 13.21
N ALA A 123 3.95 -13.75 12.90
CA ALA A 123 5.14 -13.69 13.77
C ALA A 123 4.82 -13.11 15.16
N ARG A 124 3.83 -12.20 15.28
CA ARG A 124 3.38 -11.69 16.57
C ARG A 124 2.55 -12.71 17.35
N ALA A 125 1.67 -13.45 16.68
CA ALA A 125 0.87 -14.50 17.30
C ALA A 125 1.76 -15.62 17.84
N GLN A 126 2.77 -16.04 17.08
CA GLN A 126 3.76 -17.03 17.53
C GLN A 126 4.58 -16.54 18.73
N LYS A 127 5.01 -15.27 18.72
CA LYS A 127 5.73 -14.68 19.87
C LYS A 127 4.88 -14.50 21.13
N HIS A 128 3.56 -14.32 20.98
CA HIS A 128 2.68 -14.19 22.13
C HIS A 128 2.70 -15.46 23.00
N GLN A 129 2.75 -16.63 22.37
CA GLN A 129 2.87 -17.92 23.06
C GLN A 129 4.19 -18.06 23.83
N SER A 130 5.32 -17.62 23.27
CA SER A 130 6.62 -17.70 23.97
C SER A 130 6.68 -16.88 25.26
N ASN A 131 5.73 -15.97 25.48
CA ASN A 131 5.65 -15.14 26.68
C ASN A 131 4.59 -15.63 27.68
N GLU A 132 3.67 -16.51 27.26
CA GLU A 132 2.63 -17.12 28.12
C GLU A 132 3.00 -18.54 28.60
N ASP A 133 4.14 -19.09 28.18
CA ASP A 133 4.71 -20.33 28.71
C ASP A 133 5.94 -20.02 29.59
N PRO A 134 5.77 -19.50 30.83
CA PRO A 134 6.82 -19.51 31.81
C PRO A 134 6.91 -20.93 32.35
N ARG A 135 7.92 -21.68 31.89
CA ARG A 135 8.39 -22.86 32.62
C ARG A 135 8.64 -22.54 34.08
#